data_AF-A0A9Q3FE10-F1
#
_entry.id   AF-A0A9Q3FE10-F1
#
_cell.length_a   1.000
_cell.length_b   1.000
_cell.length_c   1.000
_cell.angle_alpha   90.00
_cell.angle_beta   90.00
_cell.angle_gamma   90.00
#
_symmetry.space_group_name_H-M   'P 1'
#
loop_
_entity.id
_entity.type
_entity.pdbx_description
1 polymer ?
#
loop_
_entity_poly.entity_id
_entity_poly.type
_entity_poly.pdbx_seq_one_letter_code
_entity_poly.pdbx_strand_id
1 'polypeptide(L)'
;MELIRAHRWYIKLRQAHGHQSWTWWKPQIINKWANDAWRFEAKTAFESAKFNAEKDKDLPWFCQPKDRLTALYPEMSEFIIHRKILRQCGGGLEHSVKSRTAEKSSSENIINILEEVNTRTRIVSSRVNLKTRLNTPWKDYVDKNTKENSNNIKYKTADLMRKCHIFQSTTHLANTCPKKGKINEIDIEKEAVVEKDEVIEDNSDDQS
;
A
#
# COMPACT_ATOMS: atom_id res chain seq x y z
N MET A 1 28.26 -25.91 10.27
CA MET A 1 28.85 -26.04 11.62
C MET A 1 27.79 -26.38 12.68
N GLU A 2 26.63 -25.71 12.71
CA GLU A 2 25.60 -25.95 13.73
C GLU A 2 24.91 -27.33 13.65
N LEU A 3 24.66 -27.85 12.45
CA LEU A 3 24.04 -29.18 12.27
C LEU A 3 24.86 -30.31 12.92
N ILE A 4 26.19 -30.24 12.85
CA ILE A 4 27.08 -31.22 13.48
C ILE A 4 26.99 -31.13 15.02
N ARG A 5 26.86 -29.91 15.55
CA ARG A 5 26.70 -29.68 17.00
C ARG A 5 25.36 -30.21 17.51
N ALA A 6 24.28 -29.97 16.76
CA ALA A 6 22.95 -30.46 17.11
C ALA A 6 22.86 -31.98 17.06
N HIS A 7 23.40 -32.60 16.01
CA HIS A 7 23.44 -34.05 15.86
C HIS A 7 24.24 -34.73 16.99
N ARG A 8 25.41 -34.18 17.36
CA ARG A 8 26.21 -34.69 18.48
C ARG A 8 25.49 -34.57 19.82
N TRP A 9 24.79 -33.46 20.07
CA TRP A 9 23.96 -33.31 21.28
C TRP A 9 22.85 -34.35 21.34
N TYR A 10 22.15 -34.57 20.22
CA TYR A 10 21.07 -35.54 20.12
C TYR A 10 21.57 -36.97 20.42
N ILE A 11 22.68 -37.40 19.80
CA ILE A 11 23.25 -38.73 20.04
C ILE A 11 23.61 -38.91 21.51
N LYS A 12 24.31 -37.93 22.12
CA LYS A 12 24.69 -38.02 23.54
C LYS A 12 23.49 -38.14 24.45
N LEU A 13 22.45 -37.31 24.23
CA LEU A 13 21.27 -37.31 25.07
C LEU A 13 20.45 -38.60 24.91
N ARG A 14 20.36 -39.13 23.68
CA ARG A 14 19.70 -40.41 23.39
C ARG A 14 20.45 -41.60 24.00
N GLN A 15 21.78 -41.58 24.00
CA GLN A 15 22.57 -42.63 24.66
C GLN A 15 22.38 -42.63 26.18
N ALA A 16 22.21 -41.46 26.80
CA ALA A 16 22.02 -41.34 28.24
C ALA A 16 20.60 -41.72 28.71
N HIS A 17 19.56 -41.36 27.96
CA HIS A 17 18.15 -41.53 28.37
C HIS A 17 17.40 -42.63 27.60
N GLY A 18 18.05 -43.30 26.65
CA GLY A 18 17.45 -44.36 25.84
C GLY A 18 16.38 -43.87 24.87
N HIS A 19 15.41 -44.72 24.58
CA HIS A 19 14.28 -44.37 23.72
C HIS A 19 13.21 -43.63 24.52
N GLN A 20 12.89 -42.41 24.11
CA GLN A 20 11.93 -41.53 24.79
C GLN A 20 10.85 -41.06 23.81
N SER A 21 9.69 -40.70 24.35
CA SER A 21 8.56 -40.16 23.58
C SER A 21 8.83 -38.73 23.09
N TRP A 22 8.07 -38.29 22.08
CA TRP A 22 8.15 -36.92 21.59
C TRP A 22 7.81 -35.87 22.66
N THR A 23 6.87 -36.19 23.56
CA THR A 23 6.50 -35.33 24.69
C THR A 23 7.66 -35.07 25.63
N TRP A 24 8.60 -36.02 25.76
CA TRP A 24 9.84 -35.84 26.51
C TRP A 24 10.89 -35.08 25.71
N TRP A 25 11.06 -35.36 24.41
CA TRP A 25 12.05 -34.68 23.57
C TRP A 25 11.77 -33.19 23.38
N LYS A 26 10.51 -32.81 23.17
CA LYS A 26 10.10 -31.43 22.90
C LYS A 26 10.64 -30.42 23.93
N PRO A 27 10.48 -30.59 25.25
CA PRO A 27 11.04 -29.66 26.23
C PRO A 27 12.57 -29.66 26.27
N GLN A 28 13.25 -30.80 25.99
CA GLN A 28 14.72 -30.84 25.95
C GLN A 28 15.28 -30.02 24.78
N ILE A 29 14.63 -30.11 23.61
CA ILE A 29 14.96 -29.33 22.43
C ILE A 29 14.74 -27.83 22.73
N ILE A 30 13.58 -27.47 23.27
CA ILE A 30 13.26 -26.08 23.63
C ILE A 30 14.28 -25.54 24.63
N ASN A 31 14.61 -26.28 25.69
CA ASN A 31 15.58 -25.84 26.69
C ASN A 31 16.99 -25.65 26.08
N LYS A 32 17.40 -26.51 25.13
CA LYS A 32 18.73 -26.44 24.52
C LYS A 32 18.88 -25.25 23.56
N TRP A 33 17.85 -24.96 22.76
CA TRP A 33 17.96 -24.04 21.63
C TRP A 33 17.07 -22.81 21.70
N ALA A 34 15.95 -22.84 22.42
CA ALA A 34 15.06 -21.70 22.57
C ALA A 34 15.43 -20.83 23.79
N ASN A 35 16.73 -20.57 23.95
CA ASN A 35 17.26 -19.71 25.00
C ASN A 35 16.95 -18.22 24.74
N ASP A 36 17.16 -17.35 25.73
CA ASP A 36 16.80 -15.93 25.61
C ASP A 36 17.56 -15.20 24.50
N ALA A 37 18.80 -15.61 24.21
CA ALA A 37 19.57 -15.06 23.08
C ALA A 37 18.88 -15.37 21.74
N TRP A 38 18.47 -16.63 21.52
CA TRP A 38 17.72 -17.02 20.34
C TRP A 38 16.38 -16.28 20.24
N ARG A 39 15.67 -16.11 21.37
CA ARG A 39 14.40 -15.35 21.39
C ARG A 39 14.62 -13.90 20.97
N PHE A 40 15.69 -13.29 21.47
CA PHE A 40 16.08 -11.93 21.12
C PHE A 40 16.43 -11.82 19.63
N GLU A 41 17.24 -12.74 19.10
CA GLU A 41 17.61 -12.79 17.68
C GLU A 41 16.37 -12.98 16.79
N ALA A 42 15.50 -13.93 17.11
CA ALA A 42 14.28 -14.20 16.35
C ALA A 42 13.33 -12.99 16.35
N LYS A 43 13.20 -12.29 17.49
CA LYS A 43 12.41 -11.07 17.59
C LYS A 43 13.01 -9.94 16.75
N THR A 44 14.32 -9.73 16.85
CA THR A 44 15.04 -8.72 16.07
C THR A 44 14.95 -8.99 14.57
N ALA A 45 15.08 -10.25 14.17
CA ALA A 45 14.90 -10.69 12.78
C ALA A 45 13.47 -10.47 12.27
N PHE A 46 12.45 -10.60 13.12
CA PHE A 46 11.09 -10.24 12.76
C PHE A 46 10.91 -8.73 12.61
N GLU A 47 11.44 -7.93 13.54
CA GLU A 47 11.29 -6.47 13.54
C GLU A 47 11.99 -5.80 12.34
N SER A 48 13.12 -6.36 11.92
CA SER A 48 13.88 -5.92 10.75
C SER A 48 13.36 -6.45 9.40
N ALA A 49 12.47 -7.45 9.40
CA ALA A 49 11.92 -8.05 8.18
C ALA A 49 10.85 -7.18 7.52
N LYS A 50 11.24 -6.01 7.01
CA LYS A 50 10.38 -5.15 6.18
C LYS A 50 10.17 -5.75 4.81
N PHE A 51 8.95 -5.63 4.28
CA PHE A 51 8.66 -6.07 2.93
C PHE A 51 9.18 -5.06 1.91
N ASN A 52 9.86 -5.54 0.88
CA ASN A 52 10.21 -4.77 -0.29
C ASN A 52 9.54 -5.36 -1.53
N ALA A 53 8.52 -4.65 -2.02
CA ALA A 53 7.75 -5.03 -3.20
C ALA A 53 8.58 -5.27 -4.47
N GLU A 54 9.79 -4.72 -4.61
CA GLU A 54 10.66 -4.91 -5.78
C GLU A 54 11.59 -6.11 -5.64
N LYS A 55 12.05 -6.41 -4.42
CA LYS A 55 13.10 -7.41 -4.15
C LYS A 55 12.55 -8.74 -3.64
N ASP A 56 11.52 -8.68 -2.81
CA ASP A 56 11.00 -9.84 -2.10
C ASP A 56 9.95 -10.57 -2.93
N LYS A 57 9.89 -11.88 -2.72
CA LYS A 57 8.80 -12.73 -3.22
C LYS A 57 7.77 -12.90 -2.12
N ASP A 58 6.49 -12.70 -2.45
CA ASP A 58 5.39 -12.60 -1.49
C ASP A 58 5.30 -13.83 -0.56
N LEU A 59 5.26 -15.03 -1.14
CA LEU A 59 5.13 -16.30 -0.39
C LEU A 59 6.27 -16.54 0.63
N PRO A 60 7.55 -16.65 0.23
CA PRO A 60 8.63 -16.93 1.20
C PRO A 60 8.82 -15.78 2.19
N TRP A 61 8.58 -14.54 1.78
CA TRP A 61 8.63 -13.40 2.69
C TRP A 61 7.53 -13.47 3.74
N PHE A 62 6.32 -13.92 3.41
CA PHE A 62 5.24 -14.06 4.38
C PHE A 62 5.45 -15.23 5.35
N CYS A 63 5.89 -16.38 4.82
CA CYS A 63 6.07 -17.60 5.62
C CYS A 63 7.17 -17.46 6.68
N GLN A 64 8.31 -16.82 6.38
CA GLN A 64 9.42 -16.70 7.33
C GLN A 64 9.05 -15.96 8.63
N PRO A 65 8.47 -14.74 8.60
CA PRO A 65 7.94 -14.04 9.77
C PRO A 65 6.85 -14.83 10.49
N LYS A 66 5.96 -15.53 9.76
CA LYS A 66 4.92 -16.39 10.36
C LYS A 66 5.55 -17.49 11.21
N ASP A 67 6.55 -18.19 10.67
CA ASP A 67 7.24 -19.26 11.38
C ASP A 67 7.96 -18.73 12.62
N ARG A 68 8.64 -17.58 12.52
CA ARG A 68 9.29 -16.91 13.66
C ARG A 68 8.28 -16.55 14.75
N LEU A 69 7.15 -15.94 14.39
CA LEU A 69 6.11 -15.55 15.35
C LEU A 69 5.45 -16.75 16.01
N THR A 70 5.18 -17.82 15.25
CA THR A 70 4.60 -19.05 15.78
C THR A 70 5.57 -19.76 16.73
N ALA A 71 6.87 -19.72 16.45
CA ALA A 71 7.91 -20.27 17.32
C ALA A 71 8.10 -19.44 18.60
N LEU A 72 8.00 -18.11 18.52
CA LEU A 72 8.11 -17.20 19.67
C LEU A 72 6.86 -17.19 20.55
N TYR A 73 5.67 -17.28 19.93
CA TYR A 73 4.38 -17.14 20.60
C TYR A 73 3.40 -18.22 20.11
N PRO A 74 3.55 -19.48 20.57
CA PRO A 74 2.69 -20.59 20.12
C PRO A 74 1.20 -20.40 20.42
N GLU A 75 0.88 -19.68 21.50
CA GLU A 75 -0.49 -19.41 21.95
C GLU A 75 -1.15 -18.23 21.21
N MET A 76 -0.42 -17.58 20.28
CA MET A 76 -0.93 -16.42 19.55
C MET A 76 -1.89 -16.85 18.45
N SER A 77 -3.09 -16.27 18.42
CA SER A 77 -4.05 -16.53 17.33
C SER A 77 -3.47 -16.17 15.96
N GLU A 78 -3.84 -16.94 14.94
CA GLU A 78 -3.37 -16.76 13.57
C GLU A 78 -3.68 -15.34 13.05
N PHE A 79 -4.86 -14.80 13.38
CA PHE A 79 -5.25 -13.43 13.04
C PHE A 79 -4.25 -12.38 13.54
N ILE A 80 -3.81 -12.49 14.81
CA ILE A 80 -2.85 -11.54 15.39
C ILE A 80 -1.47 -11.70 14.73
N ILE A 81 -1.08 -12.93 14.40
CA ILE A 81 0.15 -13.21 13.63
C ILE A 81 0.07 -12.49 12.27
N HIS A 82 -1.01 -12.69 11.51
CA HIS A 82 -1.21 -12.02 10.22
C HIS A 82 -1.16 -10.50 10.34
N ARG A 83 -1.86 -9.93 11.34
CA ARG A 83 -1.86 -8.48 11.56
C ARG A 83 -0.47 -7.93 11.86
N LYS A 84 0.36 -8.67 12.60
CA LYS A 84 1.76 -8.32 12.86
C LYS A 84 2.61 -8.39 11.59
N ILE A 85 2.44 -9.42 10.76
CA ILE A 85 3.17 -9.55 9.48
C ILE A 85 2.79 -8.42 8.53
N LEU A 86 1.50 -8.12 8.36
CA LEU A 86 1.04 -7.06 7.46
C LEU A 86 1.53 -5.65 7.87
N ARG A 87 1.78 -5.41 9.16
CA ARG A 87 2.46 -4.18 9.62
C ARG A 87 3.88 -4.04 9.10
N GLN A 88 4.53 -5.14 8.71
CA GLN A 88 5.85 -5.11 8.10
C GLN A 88 5.84 -4.76 6.61
N CYS A 89 4.67 -4.82 5.95
CA CYS A 89 4.50 -4.27 4.60
C CYS A 89 4.62 -2.75 4.60
N GLY A 90 3.98 -2.10 5.58
CA GLY A 90 3.97 -0.65 5.74
C GLY A 90 3.21 0.12 4.65
N GLY A 91 2.96 1.40 4.93
CA GLY A 91 2.40 2.37 3.99
C GLY A 91 1.08 1.94 3.34
N GLY A 92 0.93 2.26 2.05
CA GLY A 92 -0.29 1.96 1.30
C GLY A 92 -0.50 0.47 1.00
N LEU A 93 0.57 -0.34 1.01
CA LEU A 93 0.47 -1.77 0.75
C LEU A 93 -0.23 -2.50 1.91
N GLU A 94 0.14 -2.17 3.15
CA GLU A 94 -0.53 -2.69 4.36
C GLU A 94 -2.04 -2.44 4.29
N HIS A 95 -2.45 -1.21 3.98
CA HIS A 95 -3.86 -0.85 3.87
C HIS A 95 -4.56 -1.59 2.73
N SER A 96 -3.92 -1.66 1.56
CA SER A 96 -4.48 -2.31 0.36
C SER A 96 -4.72 -3.81 0.54
N VAL A 97 -3.86 -4.50 1.29
CA VAL A 97 -4.04 -5.92 1.60
C VAL A 97 -5.11 -6.09 2.68
N LYS A 98 -5.06 -5.28 3.75
CA LYS A 98 -6.03 -5.37 4.86
C LYS A 98 -7.47 -5.11 4.42
N SER A 99 -7.70 -4.14 3.55
CA SER A 99 -9.06 -3.82 3.07
C SER A 99 -9.71 -4.93 2.26
N ARG A 100 -8.91 -5.90 1.76
CA ARG A 100 -9.37 -7.05 0.98
C ARG A 100 -9.38 -8.36 1.77
N THR A 101 -8.87 -8.33 3.01
CA THR A 101 -8.69 -9.52 3.85
C THR A 101 -9.73 -9.52 4.97
N ALA A 102 -10.48 -10.61 5.10
CA ALA A 102 -11.37 -10.81 6.25
C ALA A 102 -10.57 -11.21 7.51
N GLU A 103 -11.13 -10.97 8.70
CA GLU A 103 -10.48 -11.27 9.98
C GLU A 103 -10.05 -12.74 10.13
N LYS A 104 -10.81 -13.66 9.57
CA LYS A 104 -10.55 -15.12 9.61
C LYS A 104 -9.92 -15.66 8.32
N SER A 105 -9.22 -14.80 7.56
CA SER A 105 -8.59 -15.24 6.31
C SER A 105 -7.46 -16.23 6.58
N SER A 106 -7.33 -17.25 5.74
CA SER A 106 -6.18 -18.14 5.79
C SER A 106 -4.91 -17.42 5.35
N SER A 107 -3.76 -17.94 5.79
CA SER A 107 -2.45 -17.47 5.34
C SER A 107 -2.33 -17.45 3.80
N GLU A 108 -2.85 -18.48 3.13
CA GLU A 108 -2.84 -18.60 1.67
C GLU A 108 -3.64 -17.49 0.99
N ASN A 109 -4.84 -17.18 1.51
CA ASN A 109 -5.67 -16.11 0.98
C ASN A 109 -4.96 -14.76 1.08
N ILE A 110 -4.30 -14.49 2.22
CA ILE A 110 -3.55 -13.25 2.43
C ILE A 110 -2.37 -13.15 1.45
N ILE A 111 -1.65 -14.24 1.22
CA ILE A 111 -0.53 -14.28 0.27
C ILE A 111 -1.02 -14.02 -1.15
N ASN A 112 -2.12 -14.65 -1.56
CA ASN A 112 -2.71 -14.44 -2.89
C ASN A 112 -3.12 -12.97 -3.09
N ILE A 113 -3.75 -12.35 -2.09
CA ILE A 113 -4.11 -10.93 -2.12
C ILE A 113 -2.87 -10.05 -2.16
N LEU A 114 -1.84 -10.36 -1.37
CA LEU A 114 -0.58 -9.63 -1.35
C LEU A 114 0.08 -9.64 -2.74
N GLU A 115 0.15 -10.82 -3.37
CA GLU A 115 0.67 -10.99 -4.73
C GLU A 115 -0.17 -10.22 -5.76
N GLU A 116 -1.50 -10.27 -5.67
CA GLU A 116 -2.40 -9.52 -6.57
C GLU A 116 -2.18 -8.00 -6.46
N VAL A 117 -2.09 -7.48 -5.23
CA VAL A 117 -1.84 -6.04 -4.99
C VAL A 117 -0.45 -5.65 -5.48
N ASN A 118 0.57 -6.47 -5.19
CA ASN A 118 1.95 -6.20 -5.58
C ASN A 118 2.13 -6.22 -7.11
N THR A 119 1.57 -7.23 -7.78
CA THR A 119 1.59 -7.31 -9.25
C THR A 119 0.86 -6.14 -9.90
N ARG A 120 -0.33 -5.77 -9.40
CA ARG A 120 -1.09 -4.63 -9.94
C ARG A 120 -0.37 -3.29 -9.75
N THR A 121 0.25 -3.08 -8.59
CA THR A 121 1.00 -1.84 -8.31
C THR A 121 2.30 -1.74 -9.12
N ARG A 122 3.04 -2.85 -9.28
CA ARG A 122 4.21 -2.91 -10.20
C ARG A 122 3.82 -2.52 -11.62
N ILE A 123 2.73 -3.09 -12.15
CA ILE A 123 2.27 -2.79 -13.51
C ILE A 123 1.91 -1.30 -13.68
N VAL A 124 1.26 -0.68 -12.68
CA VAL A 124 0.91 0.75 -12.74
C VAL A 124 2.16 1.61 -12.67
N SER A 125 3.12 1.30 -11.79
CA SER A 125 4.39 2.04 -11.70
C SER A 125 5.19 1.99 -13.02
N SER A 126 5.28 0.82 -13.65
CA SER A 126 5.95 0.68 -14.96
C SER A 126 5.24 1.49 -16.07
N ARG A 127 3.91 1.58 -16.03
CA ARG A 127 3.13 2.39 -16.98
C ARG A 127 3.24 3.90 -16.75
N VAL A 128 3.35 4.34 -15.50
CA VAL A 128 3.51 5.76 -15.15
C VAL A 128 4.91 6.25 -15.53
N ASN A 129 5.95 5.44 -15.31
CA ASN A 129 7.33 5.77 -15.70
C ASN A 129 7.53 5.92 -17.22
N LEU A 130 6.65 5.31 -18.04
CA LEU A 130 6.65 5.53 -19.49
C LEU A 130 6.13 6.93 -19.87
N LYS A 131 5.19 7.48 -19.10
CA LYS A 131 4.66 8.83 -19.32
C LYS A 131 5.65 9.92 -18.88
N THR A 132 6.46 9.67 -17.86
CA THR A 132 7.47 10.64 -17.39
C THR A 132 8.68 10.76 -18.30
N ARG A 133 8.97 9.76 -19.17
CA ARG A 133 10.04 9.87 -20.18
C ARG A 133 9.66 10.69 -21.42
N LEU A 134 8.41 11.14 -21.52
CA LEU A 134 7.94 12.06 -22.57
C LEU A 134 7.75 13.50 -22.06
N ASN A 135 8.08 13.79 -20.80
CA ASN A 135 8.07 15.16 -20.30
C ASN A 135 9.36 15.88 -20.72
N THR A 136 9.25 16.61 -21.83
CA THR A 136 10.09 17.77 -22.14
C THR A 136 10.26 18.64 -20.89
N PRO A 137 11.49 19.12 -20.59
CA PRO A 137 11.73 19.93 -19.40
C PRO A 137 10.84 21.19 -19.41
N TRP A 138 10.06 21.34 -18.34
CA TRP A 138 9.49 22.63 -17.98
C TRP A 138 10.65 23.62 -17.81
N LYS A 139 10.70 24.61 -18.69
CA LYS A 139 11.69 25.69 -18.63
C LYS A 139 11.29 26.61 -17.48
N ASP A 140 12.13 26.64 -16.45
CA ASP A 140 12.00 27.56 -15.32
C ASP A 140 11.81 28.99 -15.81
N TYR A 141 10.79 29.65 -15.27
CA TYR A 141 10.49 31.05 -15.53
C TYR A 141 11.57 31.91 -14.85
N VAL A 142 12.66 32.18 -15.56
CA VAL A 142 13.67 33.16 -15.13
C VAL A 142 13.15 34.55 -15.50
N ASP A 143 12.70 35.28 -14.49
CA ASP A 143 12.41 36.71 -14.62
C ASP A 143 13.74 37.48 -14.72
N LYS A 144 14.06 37.95 -15.93
CA LYS A 144 15.06 39.00 -16.15
C LYS A 144 14.56 39.96 -17.22
N ASN A 145 14.00 41.08 -16.76
CA ASN A 145 14.12 42.36 -17.45
C ASN A 145 15.57 42.53 -17.94
N THR A 146 15.79 42.67 -19.25
CA THR A 146 16.63 43.70 -19.92
C THR A 146 16.58 43.47 -21.45
N LYS A 147 16.64 44.58 -22.18
CA LYS A 147 16.32 44.83 -23.60
C LYS A 147 17.27 44.23 -24.64
N GLU A 148 16.76 44.17 -25.88
CA GLU A 148 17.46 44.17 -27.19
C GLU A 148 18.24 42.87 -27.55
N ASN A 149 18.33 42.35 -28.79
CA ASN A 149 18.10 42.85 -30.14
C ASN A 149 17.96 41.66 -31.14
N SER A 150 17.25 41.90 -32.25
CA SER A 150 17.28 41.30 -33.60
C SER A 150 17.57 39.80 -33.90
N ASN A 151 16.73 39.29 -34.81
CA ASN A 151 17.06 38.47 -35.99
C ASN A 151 16.91 36.93 -35.94
N ASN A 152 15.78 36.53 -36.53
CA ASN A 152 15.66 35.53 -37.61
C ASN A 152 15.71 34.04 -37.20
N ILE A 153 14.58 33.34 -37.38
CA ILE A 153 14.40 32.28 -38.39
C ILE A 153 12.99 31.67 -38.23
N LYS A 154 12.24 31.68 -39.35
CA LYS A 154 10.96 30.99 -39.61
C LYS A 154 11.19 29.47 -39.45
N TYR A 155 10.25 28.59 -39.07
CA TYR A 155 9.05 28.21 -39.81
C TYR A 155 8.03 27.45 -38.92
N LYS A 156 6.78 27.92 -38.99
CA LYS A 156 5.46 27.24 -39.01
C LYS A 156 5.35 25.78 -38.52
N THR A 157 4.41 25.56 -37.59
CA THR A 157 3.25 24.69 -37.81
C THR A 157 2.11 25.06 -36.85
N ALA A 158 1.09 25.73 -37.41
CA ALA A 158 -0.32 25.80 -36.98
C ALA A 158 -0.65 25.75 -35.47
N ASP A 159 -0.19 26.73 -34.70
CA ASP A 159 -0.94 27.15 -33.51
C ASP A 159 -2.23 27.80 -34.02
N LEU A 160 -3.38 27.21 -33.72
CA LEU A 160 -4.68 27.83 -33.94
C LEU A 160 -4.58 29.28 -33.46
N MET A 161 -4.77 30.26 -34.35
CA MET A 161 -4.82 31.67 -33.97
C MET A 161 -5.96 31.87 -32.96
N ARG A 162 -5.65 31.69 -31.67
CA ARG A 162 -6.61 31.87 -30.59
C ARG A 162 -6.94 33.34 -30.52
N LYS A 163 -8.16 33.66 -30.95
CA LYS A 163 -8.74 34.99 -30.84
C LYS A 163 -9.27 35.18 -29.42
N CYS A 164 -9.20 36.40 -28.90
CA CYS A 164 -9.91 36.76 -27.67
C CYS A 164 -11.40 36.44 -27.83
N HIS A 165 -11.99 35.63 -26.95
CA HIS A 165 -13.42 35.28 -27.08
C HIS A 165 -14.35 36.49 -26.82
N ILE A 166 -13.84 37.58 -26.23
CA ILE A 166 -14.60 38.79 -25.93
C ILE A 166 -14.59 39.78 -27.11
N PHE A 167 -13.44 39.95 -27.77
CA PHE A 167 -13.28 40.91 -28.88
C PHE A 167 -13.05 40.27 -30.25
N GLN A 168 -12.96 38.94 -30.31
CA GLN A 168 -12.61 38.14 -31.49
C GLN A 168 -11.34 38.61 -32.23
N SER A 169 -10.50 39.41 -31.57
CA SER A 169 -9.25 39.92 -32.11
C SER A 169 -8.09 38.98 -31.78
N THR A 170 -7.07 38.99 -32.63
CA THR A 170 -5.80 38.26 -32.41
C THR A 170 -4.77 39.10 -31.66
N THR A 171 -5.12 40.34 -31.32
CA THR A 171 -4.20 41.31 -30.68
C THR A 171 -3.93 40.99 -29.21
N HIS A 172 -4.81 40.22 -28.57
CA HIS A 172 -4.68 39.76 -27.19
C HIS A 172 -5.53 38.49 -26.98
N LEU A 173 -5.36 37.81 -25.84
CA LEU A 173 -6.12 36.63 -25.45
C LEU A 173 -7.16 37.00 -24.38
N ALA A 174 -8.17 36.14 -24.15
CA ALA A 174 -9.29 36.44 -23.25
C ALA A 174 -8.86 36.72 -21.80
N ASN A 175 -7.74 36.16 -21.36
CA ASN A 175 -7.15 36.37 -20.04
C ASN A 175 -6.45 37.73 -19.88
N THR A 176 -6.00 38.35 -20.98
CA THR A 176 -5.39 39.69 -21.03
C THR A 176 -6.32 40.72 -21.67
N CYS A 177 -7.62 40.41 -21.72
CA CYS A 177 -8.63 41.27 -22.29
C CYS A 177 -8.91 42.49 -21.39
N PRO A 178 -8.89 43.72 -21.96
CA PRO A 178 -9.14 44.94 -21.17
C PRO A 178 -10.58 45.03 -20.63
N LYS A 179 -11.52 44.24 -21.18
CA LYS A 179 -12.84 43.99 -20.58
C LYS A 179 -12.83 42.67 -19.82
N LYS A 180 -13.18 42.71 -18.53
CA LYS A 180 -13.51 41.52 -17.74
C LYS A 180 -14.93 41.09 -18.09
N GLY A 181 -15.11 39.91 -18.68
CA GLY A 181 -16.44 39.31 -18.87
C GLY A 181 -17.03 38.87 -17.53
N LYS A 182 -18.33 39.09 -17.30
CA LYS A 182 -19.05 38.51 -16.16
C LYS A 182 -19.13 36.98 -16.36
N ILE A 183 -18.64 36.21 -15.39
CA ILE A 183 -18.70 34.74 -15.40
C ILE A 183 -19.82 34.31 -14.44
N ASN A 184 -20.81 33.59 -14.97
CA ASN A 184 -21.89 32.83 -14.31
C ASN A 184 -22.77 33.56 -13.28
N GLU A 185 -23.84 34.20 -13.77
CA GLU A 185 -25.05 34.49 -12.98
C GLU A 185 -26.03 33.34 -13.27
N ILE A 186 -26.21 32.42 -12.32
CA ILE A 186 -27.19 31.34 -12.39
C ILE A 186 -28.28 31.72 -11.39
N ASP A 187 -29.45 32.13 -11.89
CA ASP A 187 -30.62 32.39 -11.06
C ASP A 187 -31.18 31.06 -10.54
N ILE A 188 -31.11 30.86 -9.22
CA ILE A 188 -31.80 29.77 -8.54
C ILE A 188 -33.09 30.36 -7.99
N GLU A 189 -34.19 30.17 -8.73
CA GLU A 189 -35.53 30.44 -8.24
C GLU A 189 -35.85 29.46 -7.09
N LYS A 190 -36.26 30.04 -5.95
CA LYS A 190 -36.72 29.31 -4.76
C LYS A 190 -38.21 29.04 -4.90
N GLU A 191 -38.61 27.77 -4.90
CA GLU A 191 -40.00 27.39 -4.66
C GLU A 191 -40.15 26.55 -3.38
N ALA A 192 -41.34 26.69 -2.82
CA ALA A 192 -41.65 26.71 -1.41
C ALA A 192 -41.81 25.33 -0.75
N VAL A 193 -41.64 25.37 0.57
CA VAL A 193 -42.01 24.38 1.58
C VAL A 193 -43.46 23.92 1.41
N VAL A 194 -43.68 22.60 1.44
CA VAL A 194 -44.92 21.99 1.92
C VAL A 194 -44.56 20.88 2.89
N GLU A 195 -44.66 21.20 4.18
CA GLU A 195 -44.80 20.24 5.28
C GLU A 195 -46.11 19.48 5.11
N LYS A 196 -46.05 18.15 5.23
CA LYS A 196 -47.14 17.35 5.76
C LYS A 196 -46.55 16.29 6.68
N ASP A 197 -46.67 16.57 7.97
CA ASP A 197 -46.70 15.55 9.02
C ASP A 197 -47.96 14.71 8.85
N GLU A 198 -47.84 13.39 8.94
CA GLU A 198 -48.89 12.54 9.49
C GLU A 198 -48.25 11.28 10.10
N VAL A 199 -48.89 10.86 11.19
CA VAL A 199 -48.37 10.09 12.33
C VAL A 199 -48.83 8.62 12.24
N ILE A 200 -47.87 7.71 12.52
CA ILE A 200 -47.94 6.39 13.21
C ILE A 200 -49.12 5.44 12.92
N GLU A 201 -48.80 4.19 12.53
CA GLU A 201 -49.46 3.02 13.11
C GLU A 201 -48.49 1.81 13.21
N ASP A 202 -48.23 1.42 14.45
CA ASP A 202 -47.63 0.14 14.86
C ASP A 202 -48.53 -1.02 14.43
N ASN A 203 -47.94 -2.10 13.94
CA ASN A 203 -48.57 -3.42 14.04
C ASN A 203 -47.50 -4.47 14.34
N SER A 204 -47.33 -4.71 15.62
CA SER A 204 -46.91 -5.99 16.17
C SER A 204 -48.07 -6.98 16.02
N ASP A 205 -47.86 -8.10 15.34
CA ASP A 205 -48.67 -9.28 15.59
C ASP A 205 -47.79 -10.53 15.64
N ASP A 206 -48.04 -11.23 16.74
CA ASP A 206 -47.46 -12.46 17.25
C ASP A 206 -48.32 -13.65 16.76
N GLN A 207 -47.77 -14.86 16.87
CA GLN A 207 -48.44 -16.18 16.80
C GLN A 207 -48.73 -16.84 15.44
N SER A 208 -47.97 -17.90 15.13
CA SER A 208 -48.39 -19.30 15.40
C SER A 208 -47.22 -20.28 15.28
#